data_AF-A0A3S0QI29-F1
#
_entry.id   AF-A0A3S0QI29-F1
#
_cell.length_a   1.000
_cell.length_b   1.000
_cell.length_c   1.000
_cell.angle_alpha   90.00
_cell.angle_beta   90.00
_cell.angle_gamma   90.00
#
_symmetry.space_group_name_H-M   'P 1'
#
loop_
_entity.id
_entity.type
_entity.pdbx_description
1 polymer ?
#
loop_
_entity_poly.entity_id
_entity_poly.type
_entity_poly.pdbx_seq_one_letter_code
_entity_poly.pdbx_strand_id
1 'polypeptide(L)'
;MSIITTGKTVDKTLWITTPATVNAFYNPYLNDINFPAAILQYPMFDKDADDAVNYGGIGMVIGHELTHGFDDQGSQYDKIGNMKDWWSKEDKAKFNER
;
A
#
# COMPACT_ATOMS: atom_id res chain seq x y z
N MET A 1 -15.36 -2.77 0.93
CA MET A 1 -15.42 -4.14 1.47
C MET A 1 -15.22 -5.12 0.32
N SER A 2 -13.98 -5.51 0.03
CA SER A 2 -13.72 -6.59 -0.95
C SER A 2 -14.01 -7.92 -0.26
N ILE A 3 -14.98 -8.66 -0.78
CA ILE A 3 -15.45 -9.92 -0.18
C ILE A 3 -14.52 -11.03 -0.67
N ILE A 4 -13.56 -11.45 0.16
CA ILE A 4 -12.92 -12.75 -0.04
C ILE A 4 -14.03 -13.79 0.06
N THR A 5 -14.40 -14.36 -1.08
CA THR A 5 -15.49 -15.33 -1.15
C THR A 5 -14.92 -16.72 -0.82
N THR A 6 -15.37 -17.32 0.27
CA THR A 6 -14.91 -18.65 0.70
C THR A 6 -15.15 -19.69 -0.40
N GLY A 7 -14.12 -20.46 -0.73
CA GLY A 7 -14.17 -21.52 -1.75
C GLY A 7 -13.92 -21.06 -3.19
N LYS A 8 -13.54 -19.79 -3.41
CA LYS A 8 -13.10 -19.29 -4.72
C LYS A 8 -11.66 -18.82 -4.68
N THR A 9 -10.98 -18.87 -5.82
CA THR A 9 -9.67 -18.22 -6.00
C THR A 9 -9.81 -16.72 -5.80
N VAL A 10 -8.81 -16.10 -5.18
CA VAL A 10 -8.77 -14.64 -4.97
C VAL A 10 -8.78 -13.94 -6.33
N ASP A 11 -9.73 -13.02 -6.51
CA ASP A 11 -9.74 -12.11 -7.65
C ASP A 11 -8.84 -10.91 -7.36
N LYS A 12 -7.69 -10.88 -8.05
CA LYS A 12 -6.67 -9.84 -7.88
C LYS A 12 -6.99 -8.53 -8.60
N THR A 13 -8.13 -8.44 -9.30
CA THR A 13 -8.58 -7.22 -9.98
C THR A 13 -9.49 -6.35 -9.11
N LEU A 14 -9.90 -6.85 -7.94
CA LEU A 14 -10.81 -6.16 -7.04
C LEU A 14 -10.12 -5.06 -6.25
N TRP A 15 -10.74 -3.88 -6.25
CA TRP A 15 -10.35 -2.76 -5.40
C TRP A 15 -11.11 -2.79 -4.08
N ILE A 16 -10.44 -2.40 -2.98
CA ILE A 16 -11.08 -2.32 -1.66
C ILE A 16 -11.90 -1.03 -1.46
N THR A 17 -11.77 -0.10 -2.40
CA THR A 17 -12.25 1.28 -2.35
C THR A 17 -12.88 1.72 -3.68
N THR A 18 -13.53 2.89 -3.71
CA THR A 18 -14.12 3.48 -4.92
C THR A 18 -13.25 4.62 -5.48
N PRO A 19 -13.35 4.93 -6.78
CA PRO A 19 -12.59 6.04 -7.37
C PRO A 19 -12.85 7.42 -6.74
N ALA A 20 -14.04 7.63 -6.16
CA ALA A 20 -14.44 8.88 -5.51
C ALA A 20 -13.90 9.05 -4.08
N THR A 21 -13.18 8.06 -3.55
CA THR A 21 -12.62 8.11 -2.20
C THR A 21 -11.35 8.96 -2.17
N VAL A 22 -11.31 9.99 -1.32
CA VAL A 22 -10.10 10.81 -1.11
C VAL A 22 -9.23 10.13 -0.05
N ASN A 23 -8.49 9.10 -0.46
CA ASN A 23 -7.55 8.37 0.39
C ASN A 23 -6.56 7.56 -0.48
N ALA A 24 -5.60 6.88 0.12
CA ALA A 24 -4.77 5.84 -0.50
C ALA A 24 -4.72 4.60 0.41
N PHE A 25 -4.31 3.45 -0.13
CA PHE A 25 -4.32 2.19 0.61
C PHE A 25 -3.24 1.21 0.16
N TYR A 26 -2.70 0.45 1.11
CA TYR A 26 -1.97 -0.78 0.90
C TYR A 26 -2.82 -2.00 1.29
N ASN A 27 -2.72 -3.10 0.54
CA ASN A 27 -3.35 -4.37 0.87
C ASN A 27 -2.32 -5.51 0.94
N PRO A 28 -2.03 -6.05 2.14
CA PRO A 28 -0.99 -7.08 2.31
C PRO A 28 -1.32 -8.40 1.62
N TYR A 29 -2.60 -8.73 1.41
CA TYR A 29 -3.00 -10.01 0.80
C TYR A 29 -2.80 -10.03 -0.72
N LEU A 30 -2.80 -8.87 -1.35
CA LEU A 30 -2.54 -8.71 -2.78
C LEU A 30 -1.14 -8.14 -3.06
N ASN A 31 -0.48 -7.60 -2.02
CA ASN A 31 0.75 -6.84 -2.12
C ASN A 31 0.64 -5.74 -3.20
N ASP A 32 -0.42 -4.93 -3.08
CA ASP A 32 -0.69 -3.82 -3.99
C ASP A 32 -0.99 -2.51 -3.22
N ILE A 33 -0.80 -1.40 -3.93
CA ILE A 33 -1.12 -0.05 -3.47
C ILE A 33 -2.15 0.55 -4.41
N ASN A 34 -3.16 1.22 -3.87
CA ASN A 34 -4.26 1.79 -4.65
C ASN A 34 -4.38 3.30 -4.39
N PHE A 35 -4.39 4.08 -5.47
CA PHE A 35 -4.60 5.52 -5.45
C PHE A 35 -5.87 5.86 -6.25
N PRO A 36 -7.04 5.93 -5.59
CA PRO A 36 -8.28 6.41 -6.19
C PRO A 36 -8.12 7.74 -6.94
N ALA A 37 -8.92 7.95 -7.99
CA ALA A 37 -8.85 9.19 -8.77
C ALA A 37 -9.06 10.45 -7.92
N ALA A 38 -9.89 10.38 -6.87
CA ALA A 38 -10.19 11.53 -6.04
C ALA A 38 -9.06 11.98 -5.09
N ILE A 39 -7.99 11.20 -4.89
CA ILE A 39 -6.78 11.70 -4.20
C ILE A 39 -5.80 12.39 -5.18
N LEU A 40 -5.91 12.14 -6.49
CA LEU A 40 -5.01 12.66 -7.52
C LEU A 40 -5.41 14.07 -7.99
N GLN A 41 -5.51 14.99 -7.05
CA GLN A 41 -5.85 16.40 -7.29
C GLN A 41 -5.09 17.31 -6.33
N TYR A 42 -5.07 18.62 -6.61
CA TYR A 42 -4.45 19.61 -5.73
C TYR A 42 -5.06 19.53 -4.30
N PRO A 43 -4.26 19.60 -3.22
CA PRO A 43 -2.82 19.88 -3.18
C PRO A 43 -1.91 18.63 -3.29
N MET A 44 -2.47 17.43 -3.47
CA MET A 44 -1.68 16.21 -3.53
C MET A 44 -0.96 16.06 -4.87
N PHE A 45 -1.65 16.31 -5.98
CA PHE A 45 -1.08 16.22 -7.32
C PHE A 45 -1.64 17.31 -8.24
N ASP A 46 -0.75 18.00 -8.94
CA ASP A 46 -1.09 18.89 -10.04
C ASP A 46 -0.04 18.72 -11.15
N LYS A 47 -0.49 18.40 -12.37
CA LYS A 47 0.38 18.17 -13.52
C LYS A 47 1.12 19.42 -13.99
N ASP A 48 0.63 20.61 -13.63
CA ASP A 48 1.20 21.90 -14.05
C ASP A 48 1.99 22.58 -12.92
N ALA A 49 2.05 21.98 -11.72
CA ALA A 49 2.82 22.49 -10.59
C ALA A 49 4.30 22.08 -10.64
N ASP A 50 5.14 22.75 -9.86
CA ASP A 50 6.53 22.35 -9.64
C ASP A 50 6.60 20.93 -9.06
N ASP A 51 7.50 20.10 -9.58
CA ASP A 51 7.65 18.71 -9.16
C ASP A 51 7.83 18.56 -7.64
N ALA A 52 8.49 19.52 -6.96
CA ALA A 52 8.67 19.48 -5.52
C ALA A 52 7.33 19.48 -4.77
N VAL A 53 6.30 20.14 -5.30
CA VAL A 53 4.94 20.10 -4.73
C VAL A 53 4.37 18.69 -4.85
N ASN A 54 4.49 18.07 -6.03
CA ASN A 54 4.01 16.70 -6.26
C ASN A 54 4.77 15.67 -5.42
N TYR A 55 6.10 15.79 -5.32
CA TYR A 55 6.91 14.91 -4.46
C TYR A 55 6.57 15.07 -2.98
N GLY A 56 6.32 16.29 -2.51
CA GLY A 56 5.91 16.56 -1.13
C GLY A 56 4.47 16.11 -0.83
N GLY A 57 3.57 16.19 -1.81
CA GLY A 57 2.19 15.74 -1.74
C GLY A 57 2.06 14.25 -2.04
N ILE A 58 1.65 13.92 -3.27
CA ILE A 58 1.37 12.53 -3.66
C ILE A 58 2.60 11.64 -3.60
N GLY A 59 3.82 12.16 -3.81
CA GLY A 59 5.06 11.38 -3.70
C GLY A 59 5.27 10.83 -2.29
N MET A 60 5.01 11.65 -1.26
CA MET A 60 5.05 11.20 0.14
C MET A 60 3.98 10.12 0.41
N VAL A 61 2.75 10.32 -0.09
CA VAL A 61 1.66 9.34 0.06
C VAL A 61 2.01 8.01 -0.64
N ILE A 62 2.61 8.05 -1.83
CA ILE A 62 3.09 6.84 -2.50
C ILE A 62 4.14 6.11 -1.65
N GLY A 63 5.10 6.86 -1.08
CA GLY A 63 6.09 6.31 -0.16
C GLY A 63 5.47 5.72 1.11
N HIS A 64 4.43 6.35 1.65
CA HIS A 64 3.69 5.89 2.81
C HIS A 64 3.03 4.53 2.54
N GLU A 65 2.25 4.41 1.45
CA GLU A 65 1.59 3.15 1.10
C GLU A 65 2.60 2.04 0.75
N LEU A 66 3.73 2.39 0.14
CA LEU A 66 4.80 1.42 -0.09
C LEU A 66 5.40 0.91 1.23
N THR A 67 5.56 1.80 2.21
CA THR A 67 6.16 1.46 3.52
C THR A 67 5.23 0.59 4.36
N HIS A 68 3.91 0.64 4.14
CA HIS A 68 2.98 -0.31 4.76
C HIS A 68 3.27 -1.78 4.39
N GLY A 69 3.98 -2.05 3.28
CA GLY A 69 4.47 -3.41 2.99
C GLY A 69 5.60 -3.89 3.90
N PHE A 70 6.19 -2.98 4.69
CA PHE A 70 7.35 -3.22 5.52
C PHE A 70 7.17 -2.75 6.96
N ASP A 71 5.98 -2.28 7.34
CA ASP A 71 5.68 -1.98 8.74
C ASP A 71 5.57 -3.28 9.57
N ASP A 72 5.25 -3.14 10.85
CA ASP A 72 5.16 -4.26 11.79
C ASP A 72 4.15 -5.34 11.36
N GLN A 73 3.12 -4.97 10.59
CA GLN A 73 2.14 -5.92 10.05
C GLN A 73 2.48 -6.38 8.65
N GLY A 74 2.80 -5.47 7.74
CA GLY A 74 3.13 -5.77 6.35
C GLY A 74 4.36 -6.66 6.19
N SER A 75 5.39 -6.44 7.03
CA SER A 75 6.62 -7.23 7.01
C SER A 75 6.43 -8.72 7.30
N GLN A 76 5.26 -9.14 7.78
CA GLN A 76 4.90 -10.53 8.02
C GLN A 76 4.41 -11.27 6.77
N TYR A 77 4.19 -10.55 5.66
CA TYR A 77 3.68 -11.06 4.40
C TYR A 77 4.79 -11.14 3.35
N ASP A 78 4.84 -12.24 2.61
CA ASP A 78 5.76 -12.39 1.49
C ASP A 78 5.29 -11.62 0.24
N LYS A 79 6.14 -11.60 -0.80
CA LYS A 79 5.90 -10.86 -2.05
C LYS A 79 4.60 -11.20 -2.80
N ILE A 80 3.95 -12.32 -2.48
CA ILE A 80 2.68 -12.75 -3.09
C ILE A 80 1.50 -12.69 -2.12
N GLY A 81 1.69 -12.09 -0.93
CA GLY A 81 0.65 -11.82 0.05
C GLY A 81 0.35 -12.98 1.01
N ASN A 82 1.25 -13.95 1.16
CA ASN A 82 1.11 -14.99 2.17
C ASN A 82 1.76 -14.56 3.49
N MET A 83 1.08 -14.77 4.61
CA MET A 83 1.69 -14.64 5.93
C MET A 83 2.78 -15.71 6.09
N LYS A 84 4.04 -15.29 6.02
CA LYS A 84 5.20 -16.16 6.04
C LYS A 84 6.40 -15.38 6.52
N ASP A 85 7.11 -15.92 7.51
CA ASP A 85 8.38 -15.33 7.92
C ASP A 85 9.43 -15.51 6.81
N TRP A 86 9.82 -14.40 6.20
CA TRP A 86 10.82 -14.34 5.14
C TRP A 86 12.12 -13.66 5.59
N TRP A 87 12.19 -13.23 6.84
CA TRP A 87 13.36 -12.59 7.42
C TRP A 87 14.38 -13.62 7.91
N SER A 88 15.65 -13.24 7.92
CA SER A 88 16.63 -13.92 8.77
C SER A 88 16.31 -13.60 10.24
N LYS A 89 16.69 -14.49 11.17
CA LYS A 89 16.50 -14.25 12.60
C LYS A 89 17.19 -12.97 13.08
N GLU A 90 18.37 -12.69 12.52
CA GLU A 90 19.15 -11.50 12.87
C GLU A 90 18.47 -10.21 12.40
N ASP A 91 18.00 -10.18 11.14
CA ASP A 91 17.37 -8.98 10.59
C ASP A 91 16.04 -8.69 11.26
N LYS A 92 15.26 -9.73 11.58
CA LYS A 92 14.00 -9.58 12.32
C LYS A 92 14.21 -9.01 13.73
N ALA A 93 15.28 -9.43 14.42
CA ALA A 93 15.62 -8.87 15.72
C ALA A 93 15.94 -7.36 15.61
N LYS A 94 16.78 -6.97 14.64
CA LYS A 94 17.12 -5.56 14.39
C LYS A 94 15.93 -4.71 13.96
N PHE A 95 14.99 -5.29 13.21
CA PHE A 95 13.76 -4.61 12.83
C PHE A 95 12.90 -4.29 14.06
N ASN A 96 12.73 -5.24 14.97
CA ASN A 96 11.92 -5.07 16.19
C ASN A 96 12.54 -4.13 17.25
N GLU A 97 13.82 -3.80 17.12
CA GLU A 97 14.51 -2.86 18.01
C GLU A 97 14.24 -1.39 17.65
N ARG A 98 13.73 -1.12 16.45
CA ARG A 98 13.46 0.23 15.92
C ARG A 98 12.00 0.60 16.05
#